data_AF-A0A447CNN7-F1
#
_entry.id   AF-A0A447CNN7-F1
#
_cell.length_a   1.000
_cell.length_b   1.000
_cell.length_c   1.000
_cell.angle_alpha   90.00
_cell.angle_beta   90.00
_cell.angle_gamma   90.00
#
_symmetry.space_group_name_H-M   'P 1'
#
loop_
_entity.id
_entity.type
_entity.pdbx_description
1 polymer ?
#
loop_
_entity_poly.entity_id
_entity_poly.type
_entity_poly.pdbx_seq_one_letter_code
_entity_poly.pdbx_strand_id
1 'polypeptide(L)'
;MPTYTVETTYRVPVYRQRTYDAATPAEACRQAIDDDDWSNDKLDYEAAGETYVTGIWLGADAAYSGEAVPVPSHFDETIQRKAAHFEVLFGLLKIVVADQGAQRRTDAYWLARANAAVAKAEAIIEGARDPDEPVAPPRPVHILAQLQEDRVRDQLASVIETDREFASLTPDQVTDGDIHNACVSVAADIDLSEEIGAAEFRAALAALRAAKQAKGG
;
A
#
# COMPACT_ATOMS: atom_id res chain seq x y z
N MET A 1 32.46 -21.02 -14.06
CA MET A 1 31.69 -19.89 -13.52
C MET A 1 31.51 -18.87 -14.64
N PRO A 2 30.33 -18.28 -14.83
CA PRO A 2 30.18 -17.15 -15.76
C PRO A 2 30.97 -15.93 -15.24
N THR A 3 31.48 -15.13 -16.17
CA THR A 3 32.13 -13.84 -15.89
C THR A 3 31.18 -12.72 -16.31
N TYR A 4 31.15 -11.63 -15.55
CA TYR A 4 30.30 -10.48 -15.83
C TYR A 4 31.12 -9.19 -15.84
N THR A 5 30.75 -8.27 -16.73
CA THR A 5 31.16 -6.87 -16.69
C THR A 5 30.02 -6.07 -16.07
N VAL A 6 30.30 -5.27 -15.03
CA VAL A 6 29.28 -4.47 -14.32
C VAL A 6 29.66 -3.00 -14.39
N GLU A 7 28.72 -2.17 -14.80
CA GLU A 7 28.87 -0.71 -14.79
C GLU A 7 28.17 -0.15 -13.55
N THR A 8 28.91 0.66 -12.79
CA THR A 8 28.38 1.41 -11.66
C THR A 8 28.60 2.90 -11.86
N THR A 9 27.69 3.70 -11.32
CA THR A 9 27.77 5.16 -11.33
C THR A 9 27.17 5.73 -10.05
N TYR A 10 27.30 7.03 -9.85
CA TYR A 10 26.63 7.78 -8.80
C TYR A 10 26.26 9.16 -9.33
N ARG A 11 25.21 9.77 -8.79
CA ARG A 11 24.77 11.11 -9.23
C ARG A 11 25.57 12.19 -8.51
N VAL A 12 26.10 13.14 -9.27
CA VAL A 12 26.75 14.34 -8.73
C VAL A 12 25.83 15.53 -8.98
N PRO A 13 25.26 16.15 -7.93
CA PRO A 13 24.48 17.36 -8.09
C PRO A 13 25.32 18.48 -8.70
N VAL A 14 24.67 19.26 -9.58
CA VAL A 14 25.19 20.53 -10.08
C VAL A 14 24.35 21.62 -9.46
N TYR A 15 24.98 22.58 -8.77
CA TYR A 15 24.28 23.73 -8.20
C TYR A 15 24.82 25.04 -8.77
N ARG A 16 23.98 26.06 -8.72
CA ARG A 16 24.35 27.47 -8.93
C ARG A 16 23.77 28.31 -7.80
N GLN A 17 24.40 29.44 -7.51
CA GLN A 17 23.92 30.40 -6.51
C GLN A 17 23.72 31.75 -7.18
N ARG A 18 22.52 32.32 -7.05
CA ARG A 18 22.14 33.61 -7.61
C ARG A 18 21.22 34.35 -6.65
N THR A 19 21.18 35.68 -6.81
CA THR A 19 20.33 36.57 -6.04
C THR A 19 19.17 37.04 -6.91
N TYR A 20 17.95 36.96 -6.39
CA TYR A 20 16.72 37.36 -7.08
C TYR A 20 15.95 38.34 -6.23
N ASP A 21 15.56 39.47 -6.81
CA ASP A 21 14.67 40.44 -6.17
C ASP A 21 13.22 40.01 -6.38
N ALA A 22 12.53 39.70 -5.28
CA ALA A 22 11.14 39.23 -5.32
C ALA A 22 10.39 39.65 -4.05
N ALA A 23 9.06 39.77 -4.15
CA ALA A 23 8.22 40.12 -3.01
C ALA A 23 8.02 38.94 -2.04
N THR A 24 8.22 37.71 -2.50
CA THR A 24 8.07 36.49 -1.69
C THR A 24 9.13 35.43 -2.01
N PRO A 25 9.44 34.52 -1.07
CA PRO A 25 10.33 33.39 -1.35
C PRO A 25 9.86 32.52 -2.51
N ALA A 26 8.55 32.26 -2.62
CA ALA A 26 8.00 31.45 -3.71
C ALA A 26 8.15 32.13 -5.09
N GLU A 27 8.15 33.45 -5.14
CA GLU A 27 8.44 34.21 -6.36
C GLU A 27 9.92 34.17 -6.71
N ALA A 28 10.83 34.36 -5.75
CA ALA A 28 12.27 34.19 -5.98
C ALA A 28 12.60 32.78 -6.48
N CYS A 29 11.99 31.73 -5.90
CA CYS A 29 12.17 30.36 -6.37
C CYS A 29 11.66 30.15 -7.80
N ARG A 30 10.53 30.76 -8.18
CA ARG A 30 10.03 30.68 -9.56
C ARG A 30 11.01 31.35 -10.53
N GLN A 31 11.46 32.57 -10.22
CA GLN A 31 12.49 33.25 -11.01
C GLN A 31 13.76 32.38 -11.14
N ALA A 32 14.17 31.71 -10.06
CA ALA A 32 15.34 30.83 -10.07
C ALA A 32 15.18 29.56 -10.90
N ILE A 33 13.96 29.06 -11.11
CA ILE A 33 13.67 27.91 -11.98
C ILE A 33 13.55 28.35 -13.44
N ASP A 34 12.97 29.53 -13.70
CA ASP A 34 12.80 30.08 -15.04
C ASP A 34 14.11 30.66 -15.65
N ASP A 35 15.13 30.90 -14.82
CA ASP A 35 16.45 31.36 -15.27
C ASP A 35 17.23 30.22 -15.95
N ASP A 36 17.38 30.25 -17.27
CA ASP A 36 18.12 29.20 -18.00
C ASP A 36 19.66 29.40 -17.99
N ASP A 37 20.19 30.44 -17.36
CA ASP A 37 21.63 30.73 -17.37
C ASP A 37 22.38 30.00 -16.25
N TRP A 38 22.99 28.88 -16.62
CA TRP A 38 23.79 28.01 -15.75
C TRP A 38 25.27 28.43 -15.62
N SER A 39 25.63 29.65 -15.98
CA SER A 39 27.00 30.15 -15.75
C SER A 39 27.37 30.12 -14.26
N ASN A 40 28.62 29.71 -13.98
CA ASN A 40 29.16 29.50 -12.63
C ASN A 40 28.53 28.31 -11.87
N ASP A 41 28.04 27.32 -12.60
CA ASP A 41 27.67 26.05 -12.02
C ASP A 41 28.87 25.36 -11.35
N LYS A 42 28.56 24.58 -10.30
CA LYS A 42 29.54 23.85 -9.53
C LYS A 42 29.03 22.44 -9.28
N LEU A 43 29.93 21.47 -9.48
CA LEU A 43 29.71 20.09 -9.07
C LEU A 43 29.87 19.99 -7.55
N ASP A 44 28.93 19.29 -6.92
CA ASP A 44 28.96 18.99 -5.49
C ASP A 44 29.28 17.51 -5.27
N TYR A 45 30.57 17.20 -5.14
CA TYR A 45 31.01 15.84 -4.84
C TYR A 45 30.74 15.43 -3.39
N GLU A 46 30.56 16.38 -2.47
CA GLU A 46 30.25 16.10 -1.07
C GLU A 46 28.79 15.68 -0.89
N ALA A 47 27.90 16.20 -1.74
CA ALA A 47 26.48 15.82 -1.82
C ALA A 47 26.20 14.75 -2.89
N ALA A 48 27.22 14.04 -3.37
CA ALA A 48 27.05 12.95 -4.32
C ALA A 48 26.11 11.86 -3.77
N GLY A 49 25.24 11.35 -4.64
CA GLY A 49 24.34 10.25 -4.34
C GLY A 49 25.08 8.93 -4.12
N GLU A 50 24.32 7.87 -3.81
CA GLU A 50 24.90 6.55 -3.65
C GLU A 50 25.40 5.97 -4.98
N THR A 51 26.29 4.97 -4.90
CA THR A 51 26.70 4.20 -6.07
C THR A 51 25.65 3.13 -6.39
N TYR A 52 25.22 3.07 -7.64
CA TYR A 52 24.24 2.13 -8.15
C TYR A 52 24.70 1.51 -9.48
N VAL A 53 24.06 0.42 -9.87
CA VAL A 53 24.37 -0.32 -11.10
C VAL A 53 23.52 0.22 -12.25
N THR A 54 24.14 0.55 -13.38
CA THR A 54 23.44 0.99 -14.60
C THR A 54 23.43 -0.07 -15.69
N GLY A 55 24.32 -1.04 -15.63
CA GLY A 55 24.38 -2.11 -16.61
C GLY A 55 25.20 -3.31 -16.16
N ILE A 56 24.84 -4.48 -16.68
CA ILE A 56 25.57 -5.73 -16.47
C ILE A 56 25.55 -6.53 -17.78
N TRP A 57 26.69 -7.10 -18.16
CA TRP A 57 26.85 -7.89 -19.38
C TRP A 57 27.58 -9.20 -19.10
N LEU A 58 27.24 -10.24 -19.84
CA LEU A 58 27.94 -11.53 -19.78
C LEU A 58 29.27 -11.44 -20.56
N GLY A 59 30.36 -11.82 -19.90
CA GLY A 59 31.72 -11.80 -20.45
C GLY A 59 32.65 -10.78 -19.77
N ALA A 60 33.94 -10.95 -19.99
CA ALA A 60 34.96 -9.97 -19.60
C ALA A 60 35.02 -8.82 -20.63
N ASP A 61 35.16 -7.58 -20.15
CA ASP A 61 35.25 -6.37 -20.97
C ASP A 61 34.08 -6.22 -21.98
N ALA A 62 32.89 -6.64 -21.56
CA ALA A 62 31.73 -6.82 -22.42
C ALA A 62 30.76 -5.62 -22.41
N ALA A 63 31.12 -4.51 -21.75
CA ALA A 63 30.29 -3.31 -21.70
C ALA A 63 29.90 -2.86 -23.12
N TYR A 64 28.61 -2.61 -23.35
CA TYR A 64 28.03 -2.15 -24.62
C TYR A 64 28.26 -3.06 -25.85
N SER A 65 28.80 -4.27 -25.67
CA SER A 65 29.17 -5.17 -26.77
C SER A 65 28.74 -6.62 -26.54
N GLY A 66 28.66 -7.06 -25.28
CA GLY A 66 28.17 -8.38 -24.90
C GLY A 66 26.67 -8.45 -24.65
N GLU A 67 26.20 -9.62 -24.23
CA GLU A 67 24.81 -9.87 -23.86
C GLU A 67 24.46 -9.13 -22.56
N ALA A 68 23.54 -8.16 -22.62
CA ALA A 68 23.07 -7.43 -21.46
C ALA A 68 22.14 -8.29 -20.60
N VAL A 69 22.34 -8.26 -19.29
CA VAL A 69 21.52 -8.95 -18.30
C VAL A 69 20.67 -7.91 -17.54
N PRO A 70 19.42 -8.20 -17.17
CA PRO A 70 18.63 -7.29 -16.34
C PRO A 70 19.31 -7.04 -14.99
N VAL A 71 19.46 -5.76 -14.62
CA VAL A 71 19.93 -5.37 -13.28
C VAL A 71 18.78 -5.61 -12.28
N PRO A 72 19.01 -6.37 -11.20
CA PRO A 72 18.02 -6.50 -10.13
C PRO A 72 17.75 -5.14 -9.47
N SER A 73 16.47 -4.79 -9.28
CA SER A 73 16.07 -3.45 -8.83
C SER A 73 16.62 -3.00 -7.47
N HIS A 74 17.10 -3.92 -6.63
CA HIS A 74 17.74 -3.53 -5.38
C HIS A 74 19.14 -2.90 -5.54
N PHE A 75 19.72 -3.00 -6.74
CA PHE A 75 20.97 -2.31 -7.11
C PHE A 75 20.74 -0.95 -7.78
N ASP A 76 19.49 -0.56 -8.00
CA ASP A 76 19.15 0.80 -8.45
C ASP A 76 19.36 1.81 -7.30
N GLU A 77 19.56 3.08 -7.65
CA GLU A 77 19.57 4.16 -6.67
C GLU A 77 18.26 4.16 -5.87
N THR A 78 18.34 4.30 -4.55
CA THR A 78 17.23 4.30 -3.59
C THR A 78 16.14 5.29 -4.00
N ILE A 79 16.48 6.46 -4.54
CA ILE A 79 15.49 7.43 -5.03
C ILE A 79 14.72 6.85 -6.23
N GLN A 80 15.39 6.19 -7.18
CA GLN A 80 14.73 5.52 -8.31
C GLN A 80 13.91 4.32 -7.84
N ARG A 81 14.41 3.54 -6.89
CA ARG A 81 13.66 2.44 -6.26
C ARG A 81 12.36 2.95 -5.66
N LYS A 82 12.39 4.06 -4.91
CA LYS A 82 11.20 4.72 -4.35
C LYS A 82 10.24 5.20 -5.44
N ALA A 83 10.75 5.89 -6.47
CA ALA A 83 9.93 6.43 -7.55
C ALA A 83 9.23 5.32 -8.36
N ALA A 84 9.96 4.29 -8.77
CA ALA A 84 9.39 3.14 -9.48
C ALA A 84 8.39 2.38 -8.61
N HIS A 85 8.67 2.23 -7.32
CA HIS A 85 7.79 1.51 -6.40
C HIS A 85 6.52 2.31 -6.03
N PHE A 86 6.57 3.64 -6.11
CA PHE A 86 5.41 4.50 -5.84
C PHE A 86 4.25 4.19 -6.78
N GLU A 87 4.49 3.95 -8.07
CA GLU A 87 3.44 3.59 -9.03
C GLU A 87 2.74 2.27 -8.66
N VAL A 88 3.52 1.28 -8.20
CA VAL A 88 3.00 -0.02 -7.74
C VAL A 88 2.13 0.16 -6.51
N LEU A 89 2.63 0.87 -5.49
CA LEU A 89 1.89 1.16 -4.26
C LEU A 89 0.60 1.93 -4.56
N PHE A 90 0.67 2.96 -5.40
CA PHE A 90 -0.48 3.76 -5.77
C PHE A 90 -1.53 2.94 -6.54
N GLY A 91 -1.11 2.07 -7.45
CA GLY A 91 -2.00 1.15 -8.17
C GLY A 91 -2.74 0.21 -7.20
N LEU A 92 -2.05 -0.36 -6.23
CA LEU A 92 -2.64 -1.26 -5.23
C LEU A 92 -3.59 -0.52 -4.28
N LEU A 93 -3.22 0.69 -3.85
CA LEU A 93 -4.09 1.55 -3.04
C LEU A 93 -5.39 1.89 -3.77
N LYS A 94 -5.34 2.20 -5.08
CA LYS A 94 -6.54 2.46 -5.87
C LYS A 94 -7.49 1.27 -5.89
N ILE A 95 -6.98 0.05 -5.97
CA ILE A 95 -7.80 -1.17 -5.94
C ILE A 95 -8.50 -1.31 -4.59
N VAL A 96 -7.75 -1.16 -3.49
CA VAL A 96 -8.30 -1.23 -2.13
C VAL A 96 -9.37 -0.16 -1.91
N VAL A 97 -9.10 1.09 -2.29
CA VAL A 97 -10.05 2.20 -2.16
C VAL A 97 -11.30 1.98 -3.01
N ALA A 98 -11.15 1.50 -4.25
CA ALA A 98 -12.28 1.22 -5.12
C ALA A 98 -13.17 0.08 -4.60
N ASP A 99 -12.58 -0.97 -4.02
CA ASP A 99 -13.33 -2.05 -3.39
C ASP A 99 -14.05 -1.58 -2.12
N GLN A 100 -13.40 -0.78 -1.27
CA GLN A 100 -14.05 -0.17 -0.09
C GLN A 100 -15.24 0.71 -0.49
N GLY A 101 -15.06 1.61 -1.46
CA GLY A 101 -16.13 2.49 -1.93
C GLY A 101 -17.31 1.74 -2.57
N ALA A 102 -17.05 0.56 -3.15
CA ALA A 102 -18.07 -0.32 -3.69
C ALA A 102 -18.63 -1.33 -2.67
N GLN A 103 -18.20 -1.26 -1.40
CA GLN A 103 -18.53 -2.23 -0.35
C GLN A 103 -18.21 -3.69 -0.75
N ARG A 104 -17.15 -3.89 -1.54
CA ARG A 104 -16.65 -5.20 -1.95
C ARG A 104 -15.41 -5.57 -1.14
N ARG A 105 -15.22 -6.87 -0.92
CA ARG A 105 -13.97 -7.39 -0.38
C ARG A 105 -12.90 -7.33 -1.47
N THR A 106 -11.73 -6.80 -1.12
CA THR A 106 -10.54 -6.90 -1.97
C THR A 106 -10.11 -8.35 -2.12
N ASP A 107 -9.89 -8.75 -3.37
CA ASP A 107 -9.50 -10.11 -3.69
C ASP A 107 -8.17 -10.50 -3.01
N ALA A 108 -8.05 -11.76 -2.60
CA ALA A 108 -6.87 -12.27 -1.92
C ALA A 108 -5.58 -12.13 -2.75
N TYR A 109 -5.68 -12.21 -4.08
CA TYR A 109 -4.57 -11.96 -4.99
C TYR A 109 -4.04 -10.52 -4.85
N TRP A 110 -4.95 -9.54 -4.83
CA TRP A 110 -4.59 -8.13 -4.70
C TRP A 110 -4.05 -7.79 -3.32
N LEU A 111 -4.59 -8.40 -2.27
CA LEU A 111 -4.05 -8.28 -0.92
C LEU A 111 -2.65 -8.89 -0.79
N ALA A 112 -2.39 -10.03 -1.42
CA ALA A 112 -1.06 -10.64 -1.46
C ALA A 112 -0.05 -9.71 -2.15
N ARG A 113 -0.43 -9.11 -3.29
CA ARG A 113 0.39 -8.12 -4.01
C ARG A 113 0.62 -6.85 -3.18
N ALA A 114 -0.39 -6.37 -2.45
CA ALA A 114 -0.26 -5.26 -1.52
C ALA A 114 0.77 -5.56 -0.41
N ASN A 115 0.68 -6.74 0.22
CA ASN A 115 1.63 -7.15 1.26
C ASN A 115 3.08 -7.25 0.73
N ALA A 116 3.28 -7.84 -0.45
CA ALA A 116 4.60 -7.90 -1.07
C ALA A 116 5.14 -6.50 -1.39
N ALA A 117 4.29 -5.59 -1.86
CA ALA A 117 4.67 -4.21 -2.11
C ALA A 117 5.02 -3.46 -0.82
N VAL A 118 4.31 -3.70 0.29
CA VAL A 118 4.66 -3.12 1.60
C VAL A 118 6.03 -3.62 2.05
N ALA A 119 6.28 -4.93 2.00
CA ALA A 119 7.57 -5.51 2.37
C ALA A 119 8.74 -4.94 1.52
N LYS A 120 8.52 -4.76 0.20
CA LYS A 120 9.51 -4.09 -0.65
C LYS A 120 9.71 -2.62 -0.28
N ALA A 121 8.65 -1.90 0.09
CA ALA A 121 8.76 -0.51 0.53
C ALA A 121 9.57 -0.38 1.82
N GLU A 122 9.33 -1.26 2.80
CA GLU A 122 10.10 -1.35 4.03
C GLU A 122 11.59 -1.61 3.74
N ALA A 123 11.89 -2.58 2.87
CA ALA A 123 13.26 -2.86 2.46
C ALA A 123 13.94 -1.64 1.79
N ILE A 124 13.23 -0.90 0.94
CA ILE A 124 13.75 0.33 0.31
C ILE A 124 14.03 1.42 1.36
N ILE A 125 13.16 1.57 2.36
CA ILE A 125 13.34 2.56 3.45
C ILE A 125 14.59 2.23 4.26
N GLU A 126 14.84 0.95 4.52
CA GLU A 126 16.00 0.45 5.26
C GLU A 126 17.28 0.37 4.42
N GLY A 127 17.22 0.63 3.11
CA GLY A 127 18.33 0.42 2.19
C GLY A 127 18.71 -1.07 2.00
N ALA A 128 17.81 -1.98 2.37
CA ALA A 128 18.00 -3.42 2.26
C ALA A 128 17.72 -3.92 0.84
N ARG A 129 18.12 -5.17 0.58
CA ARG A 129 17.78 -5.90 -0.65
C ARG A 129 16.26 -6.12 -0.73
N ASP A 130 15.71 -6.04 -1.94
CA ASP A 130 14.31 -6.37 -2.20
C ASP A 130 13.98 -7.80 -1.73
N PRO A 131 12.83 -8.03 -1.08
CA PRO A 131 12.43 -9.36 -0.65
C PRO A 131 12.24 -10.29 -1.87
N ASP A 132 12.58 -11.57 -1.71
CA ASP A 132 12.30 -12.58 -2.74
C ASP A 132 10.76 -12.76 -2.88
N GLU A 133 10.23 -12.80 -4.10
CA GLU A 133 8.78 -12.98 -4.36
C GLU A 133 8.29 -14.43 -4.13
N PRO A 134 7.09 -14.66 -3.59
CA PRO A 134 6.35 -13.88 -2.61
C PRO A 134 6.20 -14.63 -1.26
N VAL A 135 6.22 -13.86 -0.17
CA VAL A 135 5.76 -14.29 1.16
C VAL A 135 4.33 -14.81 1.00
N ALA A 136 4.08 -16.04 1.47
CA ALA A 136 2.75 -16.62 1.40
C ALA A 136 1.73 -15.65 2.03
N PRO A 137 0.63 -15.33 1.35
CA PRO A 137 -0.35 -14.43 1.93
C PRO A 137 -0.83 -15.00 3.27
N PRO A 138 -1.13 -14.14 4.26
CA PRO A 138 -1.81 -14.61 5.45
C PRO A 138 -3.07 -15.35 5.04
N ARG A 139 -3.41 -16.42 5.78
CA ARG A 139 -4.62 -17.19 5.47
C ARG A 139 -5.83 -16.26 5.47
N PRO A 140 -6.74 -16.38 4.49
CA PRO A 140 -7.93 -15.54 4.44
C PRO A 140 -8.73 -15.64 5.75
N VAL A 141 -9.08 -14.49 6.32
CA VAL A 141 -10.04 -14.38 7.44
C VAL A 141 -11.41 -14.07 6.85
N HIS A 142 -12.49 -14.55 7.45
CA HIS A 142 -13.87 -14.29 7.02
C HIS A 142 -14.62 -13.52 8.10
N ILE A 143 -15.37 -12.49 7.70
CA ILE A 143 -16.22 -11.69 8.60
C ILE A 143 -17.59 -12.37 8.65
N LEU A 144 -18.02 -12.80 9.84
CA LEU A 144 -19.29 -13.52 10.02
C LEU A 144 -20.47 -12.58 10.36
N ALA A 145 -20.20 -11.46 11.03
CA ALA A 145 -21.19 -10.45 11.38
C ALA A 145 -20.62 -9.04 11.19
N GLN A 146 -21.46 -8.08 10.80
CA GLN A 146 -21.10 -6.67 10.67
C GLN A 146 -22.26 -5.81 11.17
N LEU A 147 -21.98 -4.93 12.14
CA LEU A 147 -22.89 -3.87 12.56
C LEU A 147 -22.63 -2.63 11.69
N GLN A 148 -23.68 -2.08 11.09
CA GLN A 148 -23.59 -0.92 10.18
C GLN A 148 -24.42 0.23 10.75
N GLU A 149 -23.80 1.37 11.02
CA GLU A 149 -24.47 2.54 11.61
C GLU A 149 -25.63 3.05 10.73
N ASP A 150 -25.47 3.04 9.41
CA ASP A 150 -26.55 3.38 8.47
C ASP A 150 -27.78 2.47 8.64
N ARG A 151 -27.55 1.16 8.84
CA ARG A 151 -28.66 0.23 9.10
C ARG A 151 -29.31 0.46 10.46
N VAL A 152 -28.52 0.87 11.46
CA VAL A 152 -29.07 1.24 12.77
C VAL A 152 -29.94 2.49 12.62
N ARG A 153 -29.47 3.50 11.88
CA ARG A 153 -30.22 4.71 11.55
C ARG A 153 -31.55 4.39 10.85
N ASP A 154 -31.51 3.52 9.84
CA ASP A 154 -32.70 3.07 9.12
C ASP A 154 -33.73 2.36 10.03
N GLN A 155 -33.27 1.71 11.10
CA GLN A 155 -34.16 1.00 12.04
C GLN A 155 -34.81 1.89 13.11
N LEU A 156 -34.27 3.08 13.38
CA LEU A 156 -34.74 3.95 14.46
C LEU A 156 -36.25 4.23 14.36
N ALA A 157 -36.75 4.53 13.15
CA ALA A 157 -38.17 4.83 12.94
C ALA A 157 -39.07 3.65 13.36
N SER A 158 -38.68 2.43 12.99
CA SER A 158 -39.45 1.22 13.33
C SER A 158 -39.44 0.93 14.84
N VAL A 159 -38.31 1.18 15.51
CA VAL A 159 -38.19 0.98 16.96
C VAL A 159 -39.03 1.99 17.73
N ILE A 160 -38.97 3.27 17.35
CA ILE A 160 -39.76 4.36 17.95
C ILE A 160 -41.26 4.11 17.80
N GLU A 161 -41.71 3.62 16.64
CA GLU A 161 -43.12 3.31 16.41
C GLU A 161 -43.62 2.14 17.27
N THR A 162 -42.75 1.14 17.49
CA THR A 162 -43.13 -0.11 18.18
C THR A 162 -43.06 0.02 19.69
N ASP A 163 -42.09 0.77 20.21
CA ASP A 163 -41.84 0.88 21.64
C ASP A 163 -42.37 2.20 22.23
N ARG A 164 -43.31 2.07 23.17
CA ARG A 164 -43.94 3.22 23.83
C ARG A 164 -42.97 4.01 24.70
N GLU A 165 -41.85 3.42 25.11
CA GLU A 165 -40.80 4.13 25.86
C GLU A 165 -40.21 5.28 25.04
N PHE A 166 -40.12 5.12 23.72
CA PHE A 166 -39.51 6.09 22.82
C PHE A 166 -40.54 6.96 22.06
N ALA A 167 -41.84 6.88 22.39
CA ALA A 167 -42.91 7.55 21.67
C ALA A 167 -42.81 9.09 21.62
N SER A 168 -41.97 9.70 22.47
CA SER A 168 -41.69 11.14 22.49
C SER A 168 -40.52 11.56 21.60
N LEU A 169 -39.78 10.60 21.04
CA LEU A 169 -38.63 10.83 20.17
C LEU A 169 -39.02 10.76 18.69
N THR A 170 -38.22 11.42 17.86
CA THR A 170 -38.23 11.31 16.40
C THR A 170 -36.83 10.89 15.94
N PRO A 171 -36.70 10.18 14.80
CA PRO A 171 -35.41 9.72 14.30
C PRO A 171 -34.36 10.84 14.15
N ASP A 172 -34.78 12.04 13.75
CA ASP A 172 -33.91 13.19 13.55
C ASP A 172 -33.31 13.76 14.85
N GLN A 173 -33.87 13.40 16.00
CA GLN A 173 -33.34 13.78 17.32
C GLN A 173 -32.17 12.89 17.75
N VAL A 174 -31.92 11.77 17.07
CA VAL A 174 -30.79 10.87 17.34
C VAL A 174 -29.62 11.26 16.44
N THR A 175 -28.55 11.78 17.04
CA THR A 175 -27.39 12.27 16.31
C THR A 175 -26.51 11.12 15.81
N ASP A 176 -25.66 11.38 14.80
CA ASP A 176 -24.66 10.40 14.35
C ASP A 176 -23.74 9.96 15.51
N GLY A 177 -23.43 10.88 16.43
CA GLY A 177 -22.65 10.57 17.63
C GLY A 177 -23.36 9.59 18.57
N ASP A 178 -24.68 9.71 18.73
CA ASP A 178 -25.46 8.79 19.56
C ASP A 178 -25.47 7.39 18.96
N ILE A 179 -25.68 7.29 17.64
CA ILE A 179 -25.65 6.02 16.91
C ILE A 179 -24.26 5.38 17.01
N HIS A 180 -23.20 6.16 16.79
CA HIS A 180 -21.83 5.68 16.88
C HIS A 180 -21.52 5.12 18.28
N ASN A 181 -21.81 5.89 19.33
CA ASN A 181 -21.58 5.47 20.71
C ASN A 181 -22.37 4.21 21.07
N ALA A 182 -23.63 4.11 20.64
CA ALA A 182 -24.45 2.92 20.84
C ALA A 182 -23.88 1.70 20.10
N CYS A 183 -23.46 1.88 18.84
CA CYS A 183 -22.86 0.80 18.05
C CYS A 183 -21.55 0.29 18.67
N VAL A 184 -20.69 1.20 19.13
CA VAL A 184 -19.44 0.86 19.83
C VAL A 184 -19.74 0.09 21.11
N SER A 185 -20.72 0.53 21.91
CA SER A 185 -21.12 -0.17 23.14
C SER A 185 -21.62 -1.58 22.85
N VAL A 186 -22.54 -1.73 21.89
CA VAL A 186 -23.10 -3.04 21.51
C VAL A 186 -22.00 -3.96 20.98
N ALA A 187 -21.10 -3.45 20.14
CA ALA A 187 -20.01 -4.24 19.59
C ALA A 187 -18.98 -4.67 20.65
N ALA A 188 -18.81 -3.90 21.72
CA ALA A 188 -17.92 -4.26 22.82
C ALA A 188 -18.52 -5.35 23.74
N ASP A 189 -19.84 -5.37 23.90
CA ASP A 189 -20.54 -6.25 24.83
C ASP A 189 -21.06 -7.55 24.20
N ILE A 190 -21.18 -7.60 22.86
CA ILE A 190 -21.72 -8.76 22.16
C ILE A 190 -20.75 -9.96 22.24
N ASP A 191 -21.25 -11.10 22.72
CA ASP A 191 -20.54 -12.38 22.66
C ASP A 191 -21.07 -13.20 21.48
N LEU A 192 -20.19 -13.50 20.52
CA LEU A 192 -20.48 -14.34 19.34
C LEU A 192 -19.67 -15.64 19.33
N SER A 193 -19.10 -16.02 20.48
CA SER A 193 -18.15 -17.15 20.57
C SER A 193 -18.78 -18.47 20.13
N GLU A 194 -20.06 -18.70 20.46
CA GLU A 194 -20.77 -19.93 20.10
C GLU A 194 -21.05 -19.98 18.58
N GLU A 195 -21.53 -18.88 18.00
CA GLU A 195 -21.83 -18.77 16.57
C GLU A 195 -20.58 -18.90 15.71
N ILE A 196 -19.47 -18.28 16.15
CA ILE A 196 -18.16 -18.38 15.51
C ILE A 196 -17.68 -19.84 15.55
N GLY A 197 -17.67 -20.47 16.73
CA GLY A 197 -17.26 -21.87 16.88
C GLY A 197 -18.12 -22.84 16.05
N ALA A 198 -19.43 -22.61 16.00
CA ALA A 198 -20.36 -23.40 15.18
C ALA A 198 -20.12 -23.20 13.67
N ALA A 199 -19.74 -22.00 13.23
CA ALA A 199 -19.37 -21.73 11.83
C ALA A 199 -18.06 -22.43 11.44
N GLU A 200 -17.03 -22.35 12.29
CA GLU A 200 -15.75 -23.01 12.08
C GLU A 200 -15.89 -24.53 12.02
N PHE A 201 -16.64 -25.13 12.94
CA PHE A 201 -16.90 -26.56 12.95
C PHE A 201 -17.62 -27.03 11.67
N ARG A 202 -18.63 -26.28 11.21
CA ARG A 202 -19.33 -26.56 9.95
C ARG A 202 -18.41 -26.45 8.74
N ALA A 203 -17.54 -25.43 8.70
CA ALA A 203 -16.55 -25.26 7.64
C ALA A 203 -15.55 -26.43 7.61
N ALA A 204 -15.08 -26.89 8.77
CA ALA A 204 -14.20 -28.04 8.88
C ALA A 204 -14.86 -29.33 8.36
N LEU A 205 -16.12 -29.59 8.74
CA LEU A 205 -16.88 -30.73 8.23
C LEU A 205 -17.07 -30.68 6.71
N ALA A 206 -17.36 -29.50 6.15
CA ALA A 206 -17.51 -29.31 4.71
C ALA A 206 -16.19 -29.61 3.97
N ALA A 207 -15.07 -29.10 4.46
CA ALA A 207 -13.75 -29.35 3.89
C ALA A 207 -13.37 -30.85 3.90
N LEU A 208 -13.62 -31.55 5.01
CA LEU A 208 -13.36 -32.99 5.13
C LEU A 208 -14.22 -33.82 4.15
N ARG A 209 -15.49 -33.45 3.97
CA ARG A 209 -16.38 -34.10 3.00
C ARG A 209 -15.88 -33.93 1.56
N ALA A 210 -15.48 -32.72 1.19
CA ALA A 210 -14.91 -32.44 -0.13
C ALA A 210 -13.62 -33.24 -0.38
N ALA A 211 -12.72 -33.30 0.60
CA ALA A 211 -11.49 -34.08 0.50
C ALA A 211 -11.76 -35.59 0.36
N LYS A 212 -12.76 -36.13 1.07
CA LYS A 212 -13.17 -37.53 0.95
C LYS A 212 -13.73 -37.84 -0.44
N GLN A 213 -14.53 -36.95 -1.00
CA GLN A 213 -15.08 -37.10 -2.36
C GLN A 213 -13.96 -37.08 -3.42
N ALA A 214 -12.99 -36.17 -3.29
CA ALA A 214 -11.87 -36.06 -4.23
C ALA A 214 -10.91 -37.27 -4.23
N LYS A 215 -10.87 -38.06 -3.14
CA LYS A 215 -10.05 -39.29 -3.04
C LYS A 215 -10.81 -40.57 -3.41
N GLY A 216 -12.13 -40.50 -3.53
CA GLY A 216 -13.01 -41.65 -3.75
C GLY A 216 -13.58 -41.76 -5.17
N GLY A 217 -13.16 -40.89 -6.08
CA GLY A 217 -13.39 -40.97 -7.53
C GLY A 217 -12.07 -41.11 -8.26
#